data_AF-A0A1B9BVU7-F1
#
_entry.id   AF-A0A1B9BVU7-F1
#
_cell.length_a   1.000
_cell.length_b   1.000
_cell.length_c   1.000
_cell.angle_alpha   90.00
_cell.angle_beta   90.00
_cell.angle_gamma   90.00
#
_symmetry.space_group_name_H-M   'P 1'
#
loop_
_entity.id
_entity.type
_entity.pdbx_description
1 polymer ?
#
loop_
_entity_poly.entity_id
_entity_poly.type
_entity_poly.pdbx_seq_one_letter_code
_entity_poly.pdbx_strand_id
1 'polypeptide(L)' 'MHSTTEYQQAETKLKLFRALLDNSSDTIEVLDPVTLRFLDINTTGCLALGYTREELLSMSITT' A
#
# COMPACT_ATOMS: atom_id res chain seq x y z
N MET A 1 -11.59 30.23 -0.10
CA MET A 1 -10.74 29.73 1.01
C MET A 1 -11.10 28.31 1.50
N HIS A 2 -12.12 27.63 0.97
CA HIS A 2 -12.49 26.28 1.45
C HIS A 2 -11.70 25.11 0.84
N SER A 3 -11.00 25.31 -0.28
CA SER A 3 -10.30 24.23 -1.00
C SER A 3 -9.06 23.69 -0.29
N THR A 4 -8.42 24.47 0.60
CA THR A 4 -7.15 24.07 1.24
C THR A 4 -7.38 23.12 2.42
N THR A 5 -8.43 23.35 3.21
CA THR A 5 -8.73 22.56 4.41
C THR A 5 -9.20 21.15 4.08
N GLU A 6 -10.03 21.00 3.05
CA GLU A 6 -10.55 19.70 2.60
C GLU A 6 -9.43 18.81 2.05
N TYR A 7 -8.53 19.39 1.26
CA TYR A 7 -7.35 18.69 0.73
C TYR A 7 -6.43 18.19 1.84
N GLN A 8 -6.13 19.05 2.82
CA GLN A 8 -5.29 18.70 3.98
C GLN A 8 -5.92 17.59 4.84
N GLN A 9 -7.25 17.62 5.02
CA GLN A 9 -7.96 16.56 5.74
C GLN A 9 -7.93 15.22 4.99
N ALA A 10 -8.09 15.23 3.67
CA ALA A 10 -7.98 14.03 2.85
C ALA A 10 -6.57 13.43 2.90
N GLU A 11 -5.54 14.27 2.79
CA GLU A 11 -4.14 13.85 2.90
C GLU A 11 -3.82 13.25 4.28
N THR A 12 -4.32 13.88 5.35
CA THR A 12 -4.13 13.40 6.73
C THR A 12 -4.79 12.03 6.92
N LYS A 13 -6.00 11.84 6.41
CA LYS A 13 -6.70 10.54 6.44
C LYS A 13 -5.93 9.47 5.68
N LEU A 14 -5.37 9.81 4.51
CA LEU A 14 -4.58 8.88 3.72
C LEU A 14 -3.29 8.46 4.44
N LYS A 15 -2.59 9.41 5.08
CA LYS A 15 -1.39 9.12 5.89
C LYS A 15 -1.70 8.23 7.09
N LEU A 16 -2.80 8.50 7.80
CA LEU A 16 -3.23 7.67 8.93
C LEU A 16 -3.56 6.25 8.46
N PHE A 17 -4.32 6.12 7.36
CA PHE A 17 -4.65 4.82 6.80
C PHE A 17 -3.38 4.05 6.39
N ARG A 18 -2.43 4.72 5.73
CA ARG A 18 -1.14 4.11 5.37
C ARG A 18 -0.39 3.61 6.61
N ALA A 19 -0.30 4.42 7.65
CA ALA A 19 0.36 4.05 8.90
C ALA A 19 -0.31 2.84 9.57
N LEU A 20 -1.63 2.75 9.55
CA LEU A 20 -2.36 1.60 10.10
C LEU A 20 -2.06 0.31 9.33
N LEU A 21 -2.04 0.36 7.99
CA LEU A 21 -1.69 -0.79 7.17
C LEU A 21 -0.24 -1.24 7.42
N ASP A 22 0.70 -0.29 7.48
CA ASP A 22 2.13 -0.57 7.69
C ASP A 22 2.45 -1.12 9.09
N ASN A 23 1.64 -0.80 10.10
CA ASN A 23 1.78 -1.34 11.45
C ASN A 23 0.95 -2.62 11.70
N SER A 24 0.20 -3.09 10.71
CA SER A 24 -0.51 -4.36 10.82
C SER A 24 0.48 -5.53 10.90
N SER A 25 0.23 -6.46 11.82
CA SER A 25 0.99 -7.71 11.92
C SER A 25 0.70 -8.68 10.77
N ASP A 26 -0.40 -8.48 10.06
CA ASP A 26 -0.74 -9.30 8.89
C ASP A 26 -0.09 -8.73 7.63
N THR A 27 0.30 -9.63 6.73
CA THR A 27 0.66 -9.26 5.36
C THR A 27 -0.59 -8.79 4.64
N ILE A 28 -0.54 -7.56 4.10
CA ILE A 28 -1.63 -6.97 3.33
C ILE A 28 -1.11 -6.63 1.94
N GLU A 29 -1.71 -7.25 0.93
CA GLU A 29 -1.39 -7.10 -0.48
C GLU A 29 -2.63 -6.67 -1.25
N VAL A 30 -2.46 -5.71 -2.16
CA VAL A 30 -3.49 -5.30 -3.11
C VAL A 30 -2.98 -5.69 -4.49
N LEU A 31 -3.75 -6.52 -5.18
CA LEU A 31 -3.41 -7.02 -6.50
C LEU A 31 -4.40 -6.50 -7.54
N ASP A 32 -3.90 -6.27 -8.75
CA ASP A 32 -4.76 -6.12 -9.90
C ASP A 32 -5.45 -7.47 -10.18
N PRO A 33 -6.78 -7.54 -10.25
CA PRO A 33 -7.50 -8.81 -10.29
C PRO A 33 -7.34 -9.57 -11.62
N VAL A 34 -6.86 -8.92 -12.68
CA VAL A 34 -6.69 -9.54 -14.00
C VAL A 34 -5.24 -9.95 -14.23
N THR A 35 -4.30 -9.04 -13.94
CA THR A 35 -2.87 -9.21 -14.21
C THR A 35 -2.08 -9.75 -13.03
N LEU A 36 -2.71 -9.81 -11.84
CA LEU A 36 -2.08 -10.17 -10.56
C LEU A 36 -0.82 -9.36 -10.23
N ARG A 37 -0.72 -8.15 -10.79
CA ARG A 37 0.35 -7.20 -10.47
C ARG A 37 0.11 -6.60 -9.09
N PHE A 38 1.16 -6.44 -8.30
CA PHE A 38 1.06 -5.70 -7.03
C PHE A 38 0.72 -4.23 -7.29
N LEU A 39 -0.39 -3.78 -6.69
CA LEU A 39 -0.82 -2.39 -6.65
C LEU A 39 -0.37 -1.73 -5.34
N ASP A 40 -0.37 -2.48 -4.25
CA ASP A 40 0.13 -2.05 -2.94
C ASP A 40 0.56 -3.28 -2.12
N ILE A 41 1.51 -3.06 -1.22
CA ILE A 41 1.85 -3.98 -0.14
C ILE A 41 2.27 -3.18 1.10
N ASN A 42 1.93 -3.67 2.29
CA ASN A 42 2.36 -3.07 3.56
C ASN A 42 3.79 -3.47 3.94
N THR A 43 4.38 -2.76 4.91
CA THR A 43 5.73 -3.04 5.41
C THR A 43 5.92 -4.49 5.83
N THR A 44 4.95 -5.07 6.54
CA THR A 44 5.01 -6.47 6.99
C THR A 44 5.11 -7.45 5.82
N GLY A 45 4.34 -7.23 4.75
CA GLY A 45 4.43 -8.04 3.53
C GLY A 45 5.79 -7.94 2.84
N CYS A 46 6.34 -6.72 2.71
CA CYS A 46 7.70 -6.54 2.18
C CYS A 46 8.75 -7.34 2.97
N LEU A 47 8.70 -7.24 4.30
CA LEU A 47 9.61 -7.96 5.19
C LEU A 47 9.44 -9.48 5.10
N ALA A 48 8.20 -9.96 5.01
CA ALA A 48 7.89 -11.38 4.91
C ALA A 48 8.38 -11.99 3.59
N LEU A 49 8.24 -11.24 2.48
CA LEU A 49 8.66 -11.69 1.16
C LEU A 49 10.15 -11.43 0.88
N GLY A 50 10.79 -10.54 1.64
CA GLY A 50 12.22 -10.22 1.52
C GLY A 50 12.56 -9.27 0.38
N TYR A 51 11.58 -8.52 -0.13
CA TYR A 51 11.74 -7.56 -1.22
C TYR A 51 11.41 -6.15 -0.77
N THR A 52 11.99 -5.17 -1.45
CA THR A 52 11.54 -3.79 -1.34
C THR A 52 10.14 -3.65 -1.93
N ARG A 53 9.45 -2.59 -1.49
CA ARG A 53 8.14 -2.25 -2.02
C ARG A 53 8.21 -1.97 -3.52
N GLU A 54 9.23 -1.26 -3.96
CA GLU A 54 9.44 -0.87 -5.35
C GLU A 54 9.62 -2.10 -6.25
N GLU A 55 10.37 -3.09 -5.79
CA GLU A 55 10.53 -4.37 -6.50
C GLU A 55 9.17 -5.09 -6.62
N LEU A 56 8.44 -5.25 -5.52
CA LEU A 56 7.16 -5.94 -5.53
C LEU A 56 6.13 -5.27 -6.44
N LEU A 57 6.04 -3.94 -6.44
CA LEU A 57 5.12 -3.19 -7.30
C LEU A 57 5.43 -3.31 -8.81
N SER A 58 6.63 -3.80 -9.15
CA SER A 58 7.03 -4.14 -10.53
C SER A 58 6.75 -5.59 -10.92
N MET A 59 6.34 -6.43 -9.97
CA MET A 59 6.12 -7.87 -10.14
C MET A 59 4.64 -8.22 -10.32
N SER A 60 4.40 -9.40 -10.89
CA SER A 60 3.11 -10.09 -10.93
C SER A 60 3.25 -11.51 -10.41
N ILE A 61 2.19 -12.03 -9.80
CA ILE A 61 2.13 -13.44 -9.42
C ILE A 61 1.94 -14.28 -10.67
N THR A 62 2.81 -15.27 -10.87
CA THR A 62 2.69 -16.26 -11.96
C THR A 62 2.37 -17.61 -11.34
N THR A 63 1.18 -18.13 -11.62
CA THR A 63 0.79 -19.53 -11.34
C THR A 63 1.30 -20.48 -12.40
#